data_AF-A0A149RUL7-F1
#
_entry.id   AF-A0A149RUL7-F1
#
_cell.length_a   1.000
_cell.length_b   1.000
_cell.length_c   1.000
_cell.angle_alpha   90.00
_cell.angle_beta   90.00
_cell.angle_gamma   90.00
#
_symmetry.space_group_name_H-M   'P 1'
#
loop_
_entity.id
_entity.type
_entity.pdbx_description
1 polymer ?
#
loop_
_entity_poly.entity_id
_entity_poly.type
_entity_poly.pdbx_seq_one_letter_code
_entity_poly.pdbx_strand_id
1 'polypeptide(L)'
;MPQITANTAHFGMRLEADFKEESFRKVKELGTTPADLFRDVLEYVVRNNRLPIRKEVLNDDDAVLLDLVKNRLKNPGEIMRNVNLDDLLSGHPGSRKG
;
A
#
# COMPACT_ATOMS: atom_id res chain seq x y z
N MET A 1 -20.31 -10.65 -23.48
CA MET A 1 -19.13 -10.99 -22.65
C MET A 1 -18.09 -11.58 -23.58
N PRO A 2 -16.92 -10.95 -23.78
CA PRO A 2 -15.89 -11.52 -24.62
C PRO A 2 -15.37 -12.79 -23.94
N GLN A 3 -15.44 -13.92 -24.64
CA GLN A 3 -14.80 -15.16 -24.23
C GLN A 3 -13.30 -14.96 -24.36
N ILE A 4 -12.58 -14.84 -23.24
CA ILE A 4 -11.11 -14.85 -23.27
C ILE A 4 -10.71 -16.29 -23.60
N THR A 5 -10.43 -16.55 -24.88
CA THR A 5 -9.76 -17.76 -25.32
C THR A 5 -8.48 -17.90 -24.50
N ALA A 6 -8.29 -19.03 -23.83
CA ALA A 6 -7.13 -19.28 -22.97
C ALA A 6 -5.84 -19.34 -23.82
N ASN A 7 -5.28 -18.17 -24.10
CA ASN A 7 -3.96 -18.01 -24.70
C ASN A 7 -2.94 -17.97 -23.57
N THR A 8 -2.47 -19.15 -23.13
CA THR A 8 -1.47 -19.25 -22.07
C THR A 8 -0.10 -18.84 -22.60
N ALA A 9 0.55 -17.90 -21.92
CA ALA A 9 1.91 -17.46 -22.20
C ALA A 9 2.83 -17.72 -20.99
N HIS A 10 4.13 -17.90 -21.24
CA HIS A 10 5.13 -18.14 -20.19
C HIS A 10 5.95 -16.89 -19.90
N PHE A 11 6.15 -16.57 -18.61
CA PHE A 11 7.01 -15.49 -18.15
C PHE A 11 8.18 -16.06 -17.33
N GLY A 12 9.42 -15.73 -17.73
CA GLY A 12 10.63 -16.11 -17.02
C GLY A 12 11.40 -14.88 -16.55
N MET A 13 12.01 -14.97 -15.37
CA MET A 13 12.84 -13.91 -14.79
C MET A 13 14.14 -14.49 -14.21
N ARG A 14 15.22 -13.72 -14.28
CA ARG A 14 16.50 -14.07 -13.64
C ARG A 14 16.50 -13.58 -12.19
N LEU A 15 16.95 -14.44 -11.29
CA LEU A 15 17.08 -14.20 -9.86
C LEU A 15 18.38 -14.84 -9.38
N GLU A 16 19.01 -14.24 -8.37
CA GLU A 16 20.07 -14.91 -7.61
C GLU A 16 19.53 -16.19 -6.96
N ALA A 17 20.35 -17.24 -6.94
CA ALA A 17 19.91 -18.59 -6.55
C ALA A 17 19.40 -18.63 -5.10
N ASP A 18 20.18 -18.10 -4.16
CA ASP A 18 19.84 -18.08 -2.74
C ASP A 18 18.58 -17.24 -2.48
N PHE A 19 18.48 -16.10 -3.17
CA PHE A 19 17.31 -15.24 -3.07
C PHE A 19 16.04 -15.93 -3.59
N LYS A 20 16.14 -16.67 -4.70
CA LYS A 20 15.02 -17.47 -5.24
C LYS A 20 14.57 -18.52 -4.24
N GLU A 21 15.51 -19.27 -3.65
CA GLU A 21 15.17 -20.33 -2.69
C GLU A 21 14.48 -19.76 -1.46
N GLU A 22 15.06 -18.73 -0.84
CA GLU A 22 14.51 -18.13 0.37
C GLU A 22 13.14 -17.49 0.11
N SER A 23 13.00 -16.72 -0.97
CA SER A 23 11.74 -16.07 -1.31
C SER A 23 10.63 -17.10 -1.58
N PHE A 24 10.91 -18.18 -2.31
CA PHE A 24 9.91 -19.18 -2.64
C PHE A 24 9.48 -19.97 -1.41
N ARG A 25 10.40 -20.25 -0.48
CA ARG A 25 10.09 -20.86 0.82
C ARG A 25 9.13 -19.97 1.62
N LYS A 26 9.44 -18.68 1.77
CA LYS A 26 8.58 -17.73 2.50
C LYS A 26 7.20 -17.58 1.86
N VAL A 27 7.12 -17.52 0.53
CA VAL A 27 5.83 -17.44 -0.17
C VAL A 27 4.97 -18.67 0.12
N LYS A 28 5.58 -19.87 0.17
CA LYS A 28 4.89 -21.10 0.54
C LYS A 28 4.43 -21.11 2.00
N GLU A 29 5.25 -20.61 2.93
CA GLU A 29 4.89 -20.45 4.35
C GLU A 29 3.69 -19.52 4.54
N LEU A 30 3.53 -18.52 3.65
CA LEU A 30 2.37 -17.62 3.61
C LEU A 30 1.13 -18.24 2.93
N GLY A 31 1.18 -19.51 2.52
CA GLY A 31 0.04 -20.26 2.00
C GLY A 31 -0.27 -20.05 0.52
N THR A 32 0.64 -19.47 -0.26
CA THR A 32 0.47 -19.29 -1.71
C THR A 32 1.65 -19.87 -2.50
N THR A 33 1.54 -19.91 -3.84
CA THR A 33 2.65 -20.29 -4.71
C THR A 33 3.30 -19.05 -5.33
N PRO A 34 4.58 -19.10 -5.70
CA PRO A 34 5.20 -18.00 -6.44
C PRO A 34 4.43 -17.63 -7.71
N ALA A 35 3.92 -18.64 -8.43
CA ALA A 35 3.15 -18.42 -9.64
C ALA A 35 1.80 -17.72 -9.39
N ASP A 36 1.11 -18.06 -8.29
CA ASP A 36 -0.11 -17.36 -7.88
C ASP A 36 0.20 -15.92 -7.46
N LEU A 37 1.23 -15.71 -6.63
CA LEU A 37 1.66 -14.39 -6.20
C LEU A 37 1.96 -13.45 -7.39
N PHE A 38 2.74 -13.92 -8.38
CA PHE A 38 3.04 -13.09 -9.55
C PHE A 38 1.81 -12.82 -10.42
N ARG A 39 0.87 -13.76 -10.52
CA ARG A 39 -0.40 -13.54 -11.22
C ARG A 39 -1.24 -12.47 -10.51
N ASP A 40 -1.36 -12.55 -9.19
CA ASP A 40 -2.12 -11.58 -8.39
C ASP A 40 -1.52 -10.17 -8.49
N VAL A 41 -0.19 -10.07 -8.48
CA VAL A 41 0.53 -8.79 -8.66
C VAL A 41 0.24 -8.20 -10.04
N LEU A 42 0.30 -9.00 -11.10
CA LEU A 42 0.01 -8.52 -12.46
C LEU A 42 -1.46 -8.14 -12.62
N GLU A 43 -2.37 -8.93 -12.07
CA GLU A 43 -3.80 -8.64 -12.05
C GLU A 43 -4.10 -7.34 -11.30
N TYR A 44 -3.44 -7.11 -10.17
CA TYR A 44 -3.54 -5.85 -9.46
C TYR A 44 -3.15 -4.66 -10.33
N VAL A 45 -2.02 -4.76 -11.05
CA VAL A 45 -1.55 -3.68 -11.94
C VAL A 45 -2.57 -3.40 -13.04
N VAL A 46 -3.13 -4.45 -13.66
CA VAL A 46 -4.16 -4.31 -14.71
C VAL A 46 -5.42 -3.65 -14.15
N ARG A 47 -5.90 -4.08 -12.98
CA ARG A 47 -7.15 -3.57 -12.38
C ARG A 47 -7.01 -2.15 -11.83
N ASN A 48 -5.85 -1.77 -11.30
CA ASN A 48 -5.67 -0.53 -10.55
C ASN A 48 -4.80 0.51 -11.25
N ASN A 49 -4.18 0.16 -12.38
CA ASN A 49 -3.22 0.99 -13.12
C ASN A 49 -2.12 1.60 -12.22
N ARG A 50 -1.68 0.86 -11.20
CA ARG A 50 -0.62 1.24 -10.26
C ARG A 50 0.11 0.02 -9.71
N LEU A 51 1.36 0.19 -9.28
CA LEU A 51 2.12 -0.88 -8.64
C LEU A 51 1.64 -1.13 -7.20
N PRO A 52 1.55 -2.39 -6.75
CA PRO A 52 1.13 -2.71 -5.38
C PRO A 52 2.19 -2.32 -4.34
N ILE A 53 3.47 -2.28 -4.73
CA ILE A 53 4.59 -1.84 -3.91
C ILE A 53 5.24 -0.66 -4.61
N ARG A 54 5.28 0.50 -3.95
CA ARG A 54 6.06 1.65 -4.43
C ARG A 54 7.52 1.41 -4.03
N LYS A 55 8.41 1.34 -5.03
CA LYS A 55 9.87 1.32 -4.82
C LYS A 55 10.45 2.69 -4.49
N GLU A 56 9.64 3.74 -4.65
CA GLU A 56 10.01 5.08 -4.21
C GLU A 56 10.10 5.03 -2.69
N VAL A 57 11.35 4.98 -2.22
CA VAL A 57 11.75 5.50 -0.92
C VAL A 57 10.88 6.70 -0.65
N LEU A 58 10.14 6.67 0.47
CA LEU A 58 9.46 7.81 1.06
C LEU A 58 10.23 9.05 0.66
N ASN A 59 9.64 9.92 -0.17
CA ASN A 59 10.26 11.23 -0.36
C ASN A 59 10.46 11.84 1.05
N ASP A 60 11.43 12.73 1.23
CA ASP A 60 11.74 13.24 2.58
C ASP A 60 10.48 13.82 3.28
N ASP A 61 9.53 14.35 2.51
CA ASP A 61 8.24 14.86 2.98
C ASP A 61 7.32 13.75 3.54
N ASP A 62 7.26 12.59 2.88
CA ASP A 62 6.47 11.42 3.27
C ASP A 62 7.11 10.68 4.44
N ALA A 63 8.45 10.72 4.56
CA ALA A 63 9.16 10.22 5.73
C ALA A 63 8.81 11.04 6.98
N VAL A 64 8.77 12.37 6.85
CA VAL A 64 8.31 13.28 7.90
C VAL A 64 6.84 12.98 8.26
N LEU A 65 5.98 12.75 7.27
CA LEU A 65 4.58 12.41 7.52
C LEU A 65 4.43 11.07 8.26
N LEU A 66 5.21 10.05 7.91
CA LEU A 66 5.19 8.77 8.61
C LEU A 66 5.66 8.88 10.05
N ASP A 67 6.71 9.65 10.32
CA ASP A 67 7.19 9.88 11.68
C ASP A 67 6.17 10.65 12.51
N LEU A 68 5.48 11.62 11.92
CA LEU A 68 4.35 12.30 12.55
C LEU A 68 3.22 11.32 12.91
N VAL A 69 2.85 10.41 11.99
CA VAL A 69 1.81 9.40 12.24
C VAL A 69 2.23 8.45 13.36
N LYS A 70 3.46 7.92 13.33
CA LYS A 70 3.98 7.04 14.38
C LYS A 70 3.99 7.73 15.76
N ASN A 71 4.39 9.01 15.80
CA ASN A 71 4.40 9.79 17.03
C ASN A 71 3.00 10.02 17.58
N ARG A 72 2.01 10.34 16.72
CA ARG A 72 0.60 10.48 17.14
C ARG A 72 -0.02 9.15 17.55
N LEU A 73 0.31 8.04 16.92
CA LEU A 73 -0.18 6.73 17.36
C LEU A 73 0.33 6.37 18.77
N LYS A 74 1.57 6.72 19.10
CA LYS A 74 2.14 6.55 20.45
C LYS A 74 1.59 7.55 21.45
N ASN A 75 1.34 8.78 21.01
CA ASN A 75 0.87 9.90 21.83
C ASN A 75 -0.35 10.54 21.16
N PRO A 76 -1.55 9.95 21.31
CA PRO A 76 -2.73 10.33 20.53
C PRO A 76 -3.21 11.77 20.77
N GLY A 77 -2.80 12.41 21.87
CA GLY A 77 -3.29 13.74 22.24
C GLY A 77 -4.81 13.79 22.38
N GLU A 78 -5.37 15.00 22.42
CA GLU A 78 -6.81 15.19 22.36
C GLU A 78 -7.28 15.12 20.90
N ILE A 79 -7.73 13.94 20.50
CA ILE A 79 -8.42 13.75 19.22
C ILE A 79 -9.86 14.20 19.42
N MET A 80 -10.32 15.18 18.64
CA MET A 80 -11.72 15.56 18.59
C MET A 80 -12.53 14.37 18.06
N ARG A 81 -13.28 13.72 18.96
CA ARG A 81 -14.23 12.67 18.61
C ARG A 81 -15.59 13.35 18.40
N ASN A 82 -16.26 13.03 17.30
CA ASN A 82 -17.57 13.58 16.88
C ASN A 82 -17.49 15.01 16.30
N VAL A 83 -16.76 15.16 15.19
CA VAL A 83 -16.82 16.37 14.35
C VAL A 83 -17.97 16.25 13.35
N ASN A 84 -18.80 17.28 13.22
CA ASN A 84 -19.75 17.38 12.11
C ASN A 84 -19.11 18.16 10.94
N LEU A 85 -19.72 18.10 9.75
CA LEU A 85 -19.17 18.73 8.56
C LEU A 85 -19.18 20.26 8.66
N ASP A 86 -20.18 20.84 9.32
CA ASP A 86 -20.29 22.29 9.53
C ASP A 86 -19.17 22.82 10.45
N ASP A 87 -18.80 22.08 11.49
CA ASP A 87 -17.70 22.38 12.42
C ASP A 87 -16.34 22.30 11.72
N LEU A 88 -16.20 21.35 10.79
CA LEU A 88 -14.98 21.16 10.01
C LEU A 88 -14.79 22.30 8.98
N LEU A 89 -15.87 22.69 8.30
CA LEU A 89 -15.84 23.72 7.25
C LEU A 89 -15.86 25.15 7.80
N SER A 90 -16.44 25.35 8.99
CA SER A 90 -16.44 26.65 9.68
C SER A 90 -15.11 26.99 10.35
N GLY A 91 -14.16 26.03 10.36
CA GLY A 91 -12.79 26.24 10.78
C GLY A 91 -12.69 26.85 12.18
N HIS A 92 -13.12 26.13 13.21
CA HIS A 92 -12.96 26.44 14.65
C HIS A 92 -13.21 27.91 15.09
N PRO A 93 -14.14 28.16 16.03
CA PRO A 93 -14.42 29.49 16.60
C PRO A 93 -13.33 30.06 17.55
N GLY A 94 -12.06 29.71 17.36
CA GLY A 94 -10.91 30.21 18.13
C GLY A 94 -10.18 31.42 17.52
N SER A 95 -10.50 31.83 16.29
CA SER A 95 -9.78 32.89 15.57
C SER A 95 -10.44 34.29 15.61
N ARG A 96 -11.22 34.60 16.65
CA ARG A 96 -11.55 36.00 16.97
C ARG A 96 -11.16 36.33 18.42
N LYS A 97 -9.92 36.80 18.57
CA LYS A 97 -9.55 37.75 19.61
C LYS A 97 -8.79 38.89 18.94
N GLY A 98 -9.33 40.10 19.07
CA GLY A 98 -8.77 41.35 18.54
C GLY A 98 -9.71 42.00 17.56
#